data_AF-A0A927X9F8-F1
#
_entry.id   AF-A0A927X9F8-F1
#
_cell.length_a   1.000
_cell.length_b   1.000
_cell.length_c   1.000
_cell.angle_alpha   90.00
_cell.angle_beta   90.00
_cell.angle_gamma   90.00
#
_symmetry.space_group_name_H-M   'P 1'
#
loop_
_entity.id
_entity.type
_entity.pdbx_description
1 polymer ?
#
loop_
_entity_poly.entity_id
_entity_poly.type
_entity_poly.pdbx_seq_one_letter_code
_entity_poly.pdbx_strand_id
1 'polypeptide(L)'
;MRLNLQKELDIKKWIESERAKRDLCSTYNYCSKCDKTKENPCAIAYTLYNKKEKPNVLSFQEKLDNAKDATKDKFKELCLEIKASGVKVRICKKNVTLRYNKQLIGLISLTRNSLKIHLAIDPQSHNEIPNIDYSSKKTYQQVPFTIKLTTKKLLKDACALVDEIIESE
;
A
#
# COMPACT_ATOMS: atom_id res chain seq x y z
N MET A 1 11.88 24.92 4.82
CA MET A 1 12.39 24.19 3.62
C MET A 1 12.05 24.86 2.29
N ARG A 2 10.93 25.60 2.10
CA ARG A 2 10.61 26.29 0.82
C ARG A 2 11.34 27.62 0.58
N LEU A 3 11.75 28.32 1.65
CA LEU A 3 12.43 29.61 1.57
C LEU A 3 13.80 29.54 0.88
N ASN A 4 14.58 28.49 1.13
CA ASN A 4 15.91 28.32 0.53
C ASN A 4 15.81 28.11 -0.99
N LEU A 5 14.83 27.33 -1.43
CA LEU A 5 14.58 27.08 -2.85
C LEU A 5 14.20 28.36 -3.60
N GLN A 6 13.41 29.25 -2.99
CA GLN A 6 13.06 30.54 -3.59
C GLN A 6 14.32 31.38 -3.81
N LYS A 7 15.19 31.49 -2.79
CA LYS A 7 16.47 32.23 -2.87
C LYS A 7 17.39 31.67 -3.96
N GLU A 8 17.54 30.34 -4.03
CA GLU A 8 18.35 29.68 -5.07
C GLU A 8 17.82 29.97 -6.48
N LEU A 9 16.50 29.89 -6.66
CA LEU A 9 15.86 30.21 -7.95
C LEU A 9 16.03 31.68 -8.30
N ASP A 10 15.90 32.59 -7.34
CA ASP A 10 16.06 34.03 -7.58
C ASP A 10 17.49 34.37 -8.00
N ILE A 11 18.51 33.81 -7.33
CA ILE A 11 19.92 33.96 -7.72
C ILE A 11 20.14 33.42 -9.14
N LYS A 12 19.64 32.22 -9.44
CA LYS A 12 19.79 31.60 -10.75
C LYS A 12 19.15 32.44 -11.86
N LYS A 13 17.90 32.86 -11.64
CA LYS A 13 17.14 33.67 -12.59
C LYS A 13 17.81 35.02 -12.84
N TRP A 14 18.37 35.63 -11.79
CA TRP A 14 19.11 36.88 -11.90
C TRP A 14 20.35 36.71 -12.79
N ILE A 15 21.20 35.72 -12.50
CA ILE A 15 22.41 35.44 -13.31
C ILE A 15 22.06 35.16 -14.78
N GLU A 16 21.01 34.39 -15.04
CA GLU A 16 20.59 34.06 -16.41
C GLU A 16 20.02 35.29 -17.14
N SER A 17 19.32 36.19 -16.44
CA SER A 17 18.80 37.44 -17.02
C SER A 17 19.92 38.42 -17.35
N GLU A 18 20.93 38.54 -16.47
CA GLU A 18 22.14 39.34 -16.71
C GLU A 18 22.91 38.84 -17.96
N ARG A 19 23.08 37.52 -18.08
CA ARG A 19 23.72 36.91 -19.27
C ARG A 19 22.92 37.13 -20.55
N ALA A 20 21.60 37.04 -20.47
CA ALA A 20 20.70 37.22 -21.61
C ALA A 20 20.43 38.71 -21.94
N LYS A 21 20.86 39.64 -21.07
CA LYS A 21 20.59 41.09 -21.15
C LYS A 21 19.10 41.42 -21.32
N ARG A 22 18.21 40.60 -20.77
CA ARG A 22 16.74 40.76 -20.81
C ARG A 22 16.08 40.03 -19.65
N ASP A 23 14.87 40.46 -19.28
CA ASP A 23 14.09 39.77 -18.26
C ASP A 23 13.66 38.36 -18.73
N LEU A 24 13.92 37.35 -17.89
CA LEU A 24 13.52 35.95 -18.07
C LEU A 24 12.36 35.55 -17.15
N CYS A 25 11.82 36.48 -16.36
CA CYS A 25 10.62 36.21 -15.58
C CYS A 25 9.48 35.78 -16.53
N SER A 26 8.79 34.69 -16.16
CA SER A 26 7.73 34.07 -16.97
C SER A 26 8.19 33.25 -18.19
N THR A 27 9.49 33.12 -18.47
CA THR A 27 9.98 32.29 -19.60
C THR A 27 10.30 30.85 -19.22
N TYR A 28 10.34 30.52 -17.93
CA TYR A 28 10.68 29.17 -17.45
C TYR A 28 9.48 28.23 -17.54
N ASN A 29 9.72 26.93 -17.77
CA ASN A 29 8.66 25.91 -17.89
C ASN A 29 7.72 25.87 -16.67
N TYR A 30 8.26 26.07 -15.47
CA TYR A 30 7.47 26.10 -14.24
C TYR A 30 6.66 27.39 -14.06
N CYS A 31 6.95 28.48 -14.80
CA CYS A 31 6.19 29.73 -14.71
C CYS A 31 4.71 29.57 -15.07
N SER A 32 4.37 28.55 -15.86
CA SER A 32 2.98 28.14 -16.13
C SER A 32 2.15 27.83 -14.87
N LYS A 33 2.81 27.51 -13.76
CA LYS A 33 2.19 27.21 -12.45
C LYS A 33 2.48 28.28 -11.40
N CYS A 34 3.00 29.43 -11.80
CA CYS A 34 3.36 30.52 -10.91
C CYS A 34 2.15 31.37 -10.52
N ASP A 35 2.00 31.59 -9.22
CA ASP A 35 0.97 32.44 -8.64
C ASP A 35 1.64 33.49 -7.75
N LYS A 36 1.71 34.73 -8.28
CA LYS A 36 2.44 35.85 -7.67
C LYS A 36 1.82 36.35 -6.36
N THR A 37 0.61 35.93 -6.03
CA THR A 37 -0.06 36.30 -4.76
C THR A 37 0.52 35.56 -3.56
N LYS A 38 1.28 34.49 -3.79
CA LYS A 38 1.87 33.66 -2.74
C LYS A 38 3.26 34.16 -2.34
N GLU A 39 3.63 33.95 -1.08
CA GLU A 39 4.91 34.40 -0.49
C GLU A 39 6.15 33.91 -1.24
N ASN A 40 6.14 32.68 -1.77
CA ASN A 40 7.28 32.08 -2.49
C ASN A 40 6.81 31.51 -3.85
N PRO A 41 6.47 32.38 -4.82
CA PRO A 41 5.68 32.01 -5.97
C PRO A 41 6.46 31.11 -6.94
N CYS A 42 7.75 31.38 -7.15
CA CYS A 42 8.59 30.61 -8.07
C CYS A 42 8.98 29.24 -7.49
N ALA A 43 9.30 29.17 -6.19
CA ALA A 43 9.59 27.91 -5.52
C ALA A 43 8.37 26.98 -5.50
N ILE A 44 7.18 27.51 -5.23
CA ILE A 44 5.94 26.74 -5.28
C ILE A 44 5.72 26.22 -6.70
N ALA A 45 5.83 27.08 -7.71
CA ALA A 45 5.66 26.70 -9.11
C ALA A 45 6.66 25.61 -9.54
N TYR A 46 7.94 25.75 -9.17
CA TYR A 46 8.99 24.77 -9.44
C TYR A 46 8.67 23.41 -8.79
N THR A 47 8.22 23.40 -7.53
CA THR A 47 7.85 22.15 -6.86
C THR A 47 6.64 21.49 -7.49
N LEU A 48 5.64 22.27 -7.93
CA LEU A 48 4.45 21.75 -8.60
C LEU A 48 4.77 21.18 -9.97
N TYR A 49 5.58 21.89 -10.76
CA TYR A 49 6.01 21.44 -12.08
C TYR A 49 6.81 20.14 -12.02
N ASN A 50 7.72 20.01 -11.04
CA ASN A 50 8.55 18.82 -10.86
C ASN A 50 7.88 17.71 -10.03
N LYS A 51 6.63 17.90 -9.58
CA LYS A 51 5.92 16.89 -8.81
C LYS A 51 5.53 15.73 -9.73
N LYS A 52 6.23 14.60 -9.59
CA LYS A 52 5.84 13.36 -10.28
C LYS A 52 4.41 12.97 -9.88
N GLU A 53 3.60 12.60 -10.87
CA GLU A 53 2.28 12.05 -10.62
C GLU A 53 2.43 10.77 -9.80
N LYS A 54 1.63 10.64 -8.74
CA LYS A 54 1.62 9.39 -7.97
C LYS A 54 0.94 8.33 -8.83
N PRO A 55 1.53 7.13 -8.98
CA PRO A 55 0.87 6.08 -9.74
C PRO A 55 -0.49 5.78 -9.10
N ASN A 56 -1.51 5.55 -9.93
CA ASN A 56 -2.81 5.13 -9.45
C ASN A 56 -2.69 3.71 -8.86
N VAL A 57 -2.59 3.62 -7.53
CA VAL A 57 -2.50 2.34 -6.83
C VAL A 57 -3.93 1.90 -6.51
N LEU A 58 -4.42 0.93 -7.28
CA LEU A 58 -5.70 0.28 -7.04
C LEU A 58 -5.81 -0.21 -5.58
N SER A 59 -6.95 0.10 -4.98
CA SER A 59 -7.36 -0.38 -3.67
C SER A 59 -7.59 -1.90 -3.68
N PHE A 60 -7.67 -2.51 -2.50
CA PHE A 60 -7.99 -3.93 -2.36
C PHE A 60 -9.33 -4.27 -3.02
N GLN A 61 -10.33 -3.41 -2.85
CA GLN A 61 -11.66 -3.60 -3.42
C GLN A 61 -11.62 -3.53 -4.95
N GLU A 62 -10.97 -2.51 -5.52
CA GLU A 62 -10.80 -2.42 -6.98
C GLU A 62 -10.00 -3.61 -7.54
N LYS A 63 -9.02 -4.14 -6.79
CA LYS A 63 -8.30 -5.36 -7.19
C LYS A 63 -9.20 -6.59 -7.16
N LEU A 64 -10.10 -6.68 -6.17
CA LEU A 64 -11.05 -7.78 -6.05
C LEU A 64 -12.11 -7.71 -7.16
N ASP A 65 -12.59 -6.51 -7.49
CA ASP A 65 -13.55 -6.30 -8.57
C ASP A 65 -12.97 -6.69 -9.94
N ASN A 66 -11.68 -6.40 -10.16
CA ASN A 66 -10.93 -6.82 -11.35
C ASN A 66 -10.49 -8.29 -11.34
N ALA A 67 -10.64 -9.00 -10.23
CA ALA A 67 -10.26 -10.41 -10.14
C ALA A 67 -11.28 -11.31 -10.86
N LYS A 68 -10.84 -12.53 -11.20
CA LYS A 68 -11.74 -13.56 -11.75
C LYS A 68 -12.82 -13.94 -10.74
N ASP A 69 -13.98 -14.36 -11.23
CA ASP A 69 -15.13 -14.75 -10.38
C ASP A 69 -14.77 -15.87 -9.39
N ALA A 70 -14.00 -16.87 -9.85
CA ALA A 70 -13.48 -17.93 -8.97
C ALA A 70 -12.64 -17.40 -7.79
N THR A 71 -11.96 -16.26 -7.92
CA THR A 71 -11.20 -15.65 -6.83
C THR A 71 -12.11 -14.85 -5.89
N LYS A 72 -13.16 -14.21 -6.43
CA LYS A 72 -14.19 -13.51 -5.65
C LYS A 72 -14.97 -14.49 -4.77
N ASP A 73 -15.32 -15.65 -5.31
CA ASP A 73 -16.07 -16.66 -4.58
C ASP A 73 -15.24 -17.29 -3.46
N LYS A 74 -13.97 -17.63 -3.73
CA LYS A 74 -13.03 -18.06 -2.67
C LYS A 74 -12.87 -17.03 -1.56
N PHE A 75 -12.83 -15.74 -1.91
CA PHE A 75 -12.73 -14.68 -0.90
C PHE A 75 -14.01 -14.55 -0.06
N LYS A 76 -15.19 -14.72 -0.67
CA LYS A 76 -16.48 -14.74 0.05
C LYS A 76 -16.56 -15.94 1.00
N GLU A 77 -16.23 -17.14 0.52
CA GLU A 77 -16.18 -18.38 1.34
C GLU A 77 -15.25 -18.17 2.55
N LEU A 78 -14.02 -17.72 2.31
CA LEU A 78 -13.05 -17.43 3.36
C LEU A 78 -13.56 -16.39 4.36
N CYS A 79 -14.19 -15.32 3.90
CA CYS A 79 -14.74 -14.30 4.81
C CYS A 79 -15.91 -14.81 5.64
N LEU A 80 -16.72 -15.73 5.12
CA LEU A 80 -17.82 -16.34 5.86
C LEU A 80 -17.29 -17.27 6.94
N GLU A 81 -16.35 -18.13 6.61
CA GLU A 81 -15.72 -19.06 7.56
C GLU A 81 -15.02 -18.30 8.70
N ILE A 82 -14.19 -17.30 8.38
CA ILE A 82 -13.49 -16.49 9.38
C ILE A 82 -14.46 -15.69 10.28
N LYS A 83 -15.57 -15.22 9.71
CA LYS A 83 -16.62 -14.56 10.51
C LYS A 83 -17.35 -15.54 11.42
N ALA A 84 -17.54 -16.79 10.99
CA ALA A 84 -18.15 -17.84 11.80
C ALA A 84 -17.30 -18.17 13.02
N SER A 85 -15.96 -18.16 12.89
CA SER A 85 -15.02 -18.31 14.02
C SER A 85 -14.98 -17.09 14.97
N GLY A 86 -15.79 -16.06 14.75
CA GLY A 86 -15.88 -14.89 15.64
C GLY A 86 -14.83 -13.81 15.41
N VAL A 87 -14.02 -13.91 14.34
CA VAL A 87 -12.97 -12.94 14.02
C VAL A 87 -13.55 -11.70 13.33
N LYS A 88 -13.12 -10.51 13.77
CA LYS A 88 -13.51 -9.25 13.13
C LYS A 88 -12.69 -9.02 11.86
N VAL A 89 -13.36 -9.11 10.71
CA VAL A 89 -12.80 -8.81 9.39
C VAL A 89 -12.93 -7.32 9.08
N ARG A 90 -11.82 -6.63 8.83
CA ARG A 90 -11.80 -5.21 8.43
C ARG A 90 -11.09 -5.02 7.09
N ILE A 91 -11.76 -4.38 6.13
CA ILE A 91 -11.19 -4.07 4.81
C ILE A 91 -10.44 -2.73 4.90
N CYS A 92 -9.16 -2.72 4.52
CA CYS A 92 -8.33 -1.52 4.38
C CYS A 92 -8.02 -1.25 2.90
N LYS A 93 -7.48 -0.06 2.60
CA LYS A 93 -7.16 0.35 1.22
C LYS A 93 -6.22 -0.63 0.50
N LYS A 94 -5.30 -1.30 1.20
CA LYS A 94 -4.29 -2.20 0.58
C LYS A 94 -4.54 -3.69 0.83
N ASN A 95 -5.19 -4.05 1.93
CA ASN A 95 -5.32 -5.41 2.44
C ASN A 95 -6.56 -5.52 3.35
N VAL A 96 -6.95 -6.74 3.69
CA VAL A 96 -7.98 -7.02 4.70
C VAL A 96 -7.28 -7.49 5.96
N THR A 97 -7.69 -6.99 7.12
CA THR A 97 -7.09 -7.33 8.41
C THR A 97 -8.06 -8.16 9.23
N LEU A 98 -7.54 -9.21 9.86
CA LEU A 98 -8.25 -10.13 10.73
C LEU A 98 -7.85 -9.84 12.17
N ARG A 99 -8.82 -9.48 13.01
CA ARG A 99 -8.57 -9.17 14.42
C ARG A 99 -9.49 -9.96 15.33
N TYR A 100 -8.92 -10.51 16.38
CA TYR A 100 -9.62 -11.19 17.46
C TYR A 100 -9.11 -10.61 18.77
N ASN A 101 -9.99 -10.37 19.75
CA ASN A 101 -9.64 -9.83 21.07
C ASN A 101 -8.64 -8.66 21.10
N LYS A 102 -8.74 -7.74 20.12
CA LYS A 102 -7.85 -6.56 19.89
C LYS A 102 -6.45 -6.91 19.36
N GLN A 103 -6.11 -8.18 19.21
CA GLN A 103 -4.89 -8.68 18.59
C GLN A 103 -5.04 -8.87 17.07
N LEU A 104 -3.92 -8.81 16.34
CA LEU A 104 -3.88 -9.02 14.90
C LEU A 104 -3.51 -10.48 14.63
N ILE A 105 -4.52 -11.29 14.30
CA ILE A 105 -4.32 -12.70 13.93
C ILE A 105 -3.76 -12.82 12.51
N GLY A 106 -4.20 -11.96 11.59
CA GLY A 106 -3.83 -12.13 10.19
C GLY A 106 -4.14 -10.97 9.26
N LEU A 107 -3.61 -11.07 8.04
CA LEU A 107 -3.86 -10.14 6.93
C LEU A 107 -4.17 -10.95 5.67
N ILE A 108 -5.20 -10.57 4.92
CA ILE A 108 -5.46 -11.12 3.59
C ILE A 108 -5.02 -10.10 2.55
N SER A 109 -4.23 -10.54 1.58
CA SER A 109 -3.75 -9.73 0.47
C SER A 109 -4.10 -10.36 -0.87
N LEU A 110 -4.37 -9.52 -1.86
CA LEU A 110 -4.66 -9.96 -3.22
C LEU A 110 -3.52 -9.52 -4.15
N THR A 111 -2.86 -10.49 -4.77
CA THR A 111 -1.77 -10.25 -5.73
C THR A 111 -2.15 -10.77 -7.10
N ARG A 112 -2.30 -9.86 -8.07
CA ARG A 112 -2.81 -10.12 -9.44
C ARG A 112 -4.17 -10.80 -9.43
N ASN A 113 -4.20 -12.12 -9.25
CA ASN A 113 -5.42 -12.93 -9.22
C ASN A 113 -5.37 -14.06 -8.17
N SER A 114 -4.37 -14.05 -7.28
CA SER A 114 -4.20 -15.03 -6.21
C SER A 114 -4.41 -14.36 -4.85
N LEU A 115 -5.28 -14.97 -4.05
CA LEU A 115 -5.50 -14.58 -2.66
C LEU A 115 -4.39 -15.17 -1.79
N LYS A 116 -3.85 -14.37 -0.88
CA LYS A 116 -2.86 -14.80 0.11
C LYS A 116 -3.37 -14.44 1.49
N ILE A 117 -3.19 -15.32 2.45
CA ILE A 117 -3.44 -15.06 3.87
C ILE A 117 -2.11 -15.10 4.61
N HIS A 118 -1.90 -14.10 5.44
CA HIS A 118 -0.76 -13.95 6.34
C HIS A 118 -1.29 -14.18 7.75
N LEU A 119 -0.68 -15.07 8.52
CA LEU A 119 -1.09 -15.45 9.88
C LEU A 119 0.05 -15.20 10.86
N ALA A 120 -0.31 -14.94 12.12
CA ALA A 120 0.61 -14.77 13.25
C ALA A 120 1.13 -16.11 13.79
N ILE A 121 1.59 -16.99 12.91
CA ILE A 121 2.18 -18.29 13.24
C ILE A 121 3.66 -18.26 12.85
N ASP A 122 4.49 -19.01 13.56
CA ASP A 122 5.89 -19.19 13.18
C ASP A 122 6.03 -20.07 11.92
N PRO A 123 6.72 -19.58 10.87
CA PRO A 123 6.92 -20.33 9.62
C PRO A 123 7.59 -21.70 9.76
N GLN A 124 8.30 -21.93 10.87
CA GLN A 124 9.04 -23.17 11.09
C GLN A 124 8.20 -24.29 11.72
N SER A 125 7.09 -23.97 12.42
CA SER A 125 6.34 -25.01 13.14
C SER A 125 5.43 -25.85 12.22
N HIS A 126 5.18 -25.39 10.99
CA HIS A 126 4.23 -26.01 10.07
C HIS A 126 4.79 -26.09 8.64
N ASN A 127 5.84 -26.90 8.47
CA ASN A 127 6.48 -27.16 7.16
C ASN A 127 5.64 -28.06 6.23
N GLU A 128 4.53 -28.63 6.72
CA GLU A 128 3.66 -29.53 5.95
C GLU A 128 2.79 -28.78 4.92
N ILE A 129 2.53 -27.49 5.15
CA ILE A 129 1.84 -26.62 4.20
C ILE A 129 2.88 -25.80 3.43
N PRO A 130 2.75 -25.64 2.10
CA PRO A 130 3.62 -24.75 1.33
C PRO A 130 3.43 -23.30 1.79
N ASN A 131 4.28 -22.86 2.70
CA ASN A 131 4.30 -21.53 3.28
C ASN A 131 5.46 -20.68 2.71
N ILE A 132 5.31 -19.37 2.77
CA ILE A 132 6.36 -18.42 2.46
C ILE A 132 6.58 -17.55 3.69
N ASP A 133 7.82 -17.51 4.18
CA ASP A 133 8.20 -16.61 5.27
C ASP A 133 8.38 -15.17 4.74
N TYR A 134 7.63 -14.23 5.32
CA TYR A 134 7.77 -12.80 5.07
C TYR A 134 8.25 -11.99 6.30
N SER A 135 8.80 -12.65 7.32
CA SER A 135 9.34 -12.04 8.55
C SER A 135 10.33 -10.90 8.29
N SER A 136 11.11 -10.97 7.20
CA SER A 136 12.07 -9.91 6.82
C SER A 136 11.42 -8.55 6.48
N LYS A 137 10.10 -8.48 6.30
CA LYS A 137 9.38 -7.25 5.93
C LYS A 137 8.68 -6.65 7.13
N LYS A 138 8.99 -5.39 7.46
CA LYS A 138 8.36 -4.59 8.54
C LYS A 138 6.82 -4.65 8.55
N THR A 139 6.18 -4.77 7.38
CA THR A 139 4.72 -4.83 7.26
C THR A 139 4.12 -6.18 7.68
N TYR A 140 4.89 -7.27 7.64
CA TYR A 140 4.43 -8.64 7.91
C TYR A 140 5.15 -9.27 9.11
N GLN A 141 5.93 -8.48 9.86
CA GLN A 141 6.70 -8.98 11.00
C GLN A 141 5.82 -9.58 12.11
N GLN A 142 4.59 -9.08 12.28
CA GLN A 142 3.60 -9.62 13.21
C GLN A 142 2.82 -10.82 12.65
N VAL A 143 2.89 -11.07 11.34
CA VAL A 143 2.16 -12.13 10.63
C VAL A 143 3.08 -12.81 9.58
N PRO A 144 4.16 -13.47 10.03
CA PRO A 144 5.22 -13.92 9.13
C PRO A 144 4.80 -15.12 8.25
N PHE A 145 3.85 -15.94 8.70
CA PHE A 145 3.39 -17.14 7.99
C PHE A 145 2.44 -16.79 6.84
N THR A 146 2.76 -17.18 5.60
CA THR A 146 1.93 -16.85 4.43
C THR A 146 1.54 -18.06 3.60
N ILE A 147 0.24 -18.25 3.41
CA ILE A 147 -0.33 -19.25 2.49
C ILE A 147 -0.87 -18.57 1.24
N LYS A 148 -0.56 -19.15 0.07
CA LYS A 148 -1.20 -18.78 -1.21
C LYS A 148 -2.40 -19.68 -1.46
N LEU A 149 -3.59 -19.10 -1.47
CA LEU A 149 -4.85 -19.83 -1.59
C LEU A 149 -5.15 -20.17 -3.06
N THR A 150 -4.49 -21.19 -3.59
CA THR A 150 -4.71 -21.71 -4.94
C THR A 150 -5.81 -22.77 -4.99
N THR A 151 -5.82 -23.69 -4.03
CA THR A 151 -6.72 -24.85 -3.98
C THR A 151 -7.71 -24.77 -2.82
N LYS A 152 -8.79 -25.56 -2.87
CA LYS A 152 -9.78 -25.65 -1.78
C LYS A 152 -9.20 -26.27 -0.50
N LYS A 153 -8.22 -27.17 -0.62
CA LYS A 153 -7.51 -27.76 0.53
C LYS A 153 -6.82 -26.68 1.35
N LEU A 154 -6.07 -25.80 0.69
CA LEU A 154 -5.38 -24.68 1.35
C LEU A 154 -6.33 -23.65 1.98
N LEU A 155 -7.58 -23.54 1.52
CA LEU A 155 -8.59 -22.72 2.20
C LEU A 155 -8.99 -23.36 3.53
N LYS A 156 -9.28 -24.67 3.54
CA LYS A 156 -9.59 -25.40 4.76
C LYS A 156 -8.42 -25.40 5.74
N ASP A 157 -7.21 -25.65 5.25
CA ASP A 157 -6.00 -25.64 6.07
C ASP A 157 -5.77 -24.24 6.67
N ALA A 158 -5.99 -23.16 5.91
CA ALA A 158 -5.88 -21.80 6.42
C ALA A 158 -6.94 -21.46 7.48
N CYS A 159 -8.16 -21.97 7.34
CA CYS A 159 -9.20 -21.78 8.35
C CYS A 159 -8.91 -22.58 9.62
N ALA A 160 -8.46 -23.82 9.49
CA ALA A 160 -8.03 -24.63 10.64
C ALA A 160 -6.92 -23.92 11.43
N LEU A 161 -5.93 -23.33 10.75
CA LEU A 161 -4.88 -22.54 11.42
C LEU A 161 -5.43 -21.27 12.09
N VAL A 162 -6.48 -20.65 11.53
CA VAL A 162 -7.13 -19.50 12.20
C VAL A 162 -7.84 -19.96 13.47
N ASP A 163 -8.51 -21.11 13.42
CA ASP A 163 -9.18 -21.70 14.58
C ASP A 163 -8.17 -22.11 15.66
N GLU A 164 -7.03 -22.71 15.30
CA GLU A 164 -5.93 -23.02 16.24
C GLU A 164 -5.38 -21.77 16.96
N ILE A 165 -5.24 -20.65 16.23
CA ILE A 165 -4.80 -19.38 16.85
C ILE A 165 -5.86 -18.87 17.83
N ILE A 166 -7.15 -19.01 17.49
CA ILE A 166 -8.26 -18.59 18.35
C ILE A 166 -8.32 -19.45 19.62
N GLU A 167 -8.12 -20.75 19.51
CA GLU A 167 -8.10 -21.68 20.66
C GLU A 167 -6.88 -21.48 21.57
N SER A 168 -5.78 -20.93 21.02
CA SER A 168 -4.55 -20.66 21.76
C SER A 168 -4.53 -19.29 22.47
N GLU A 169 -5.52 -18.41 22.24
CA GLU A 169 -5.70 -17.08 22.88
C GLU A 169 -6.78 -17.07 23.98
#